data_AF-A0A1M7T769-F1
#
_entry.id   AF-A0A1M7T769-F1
#
_cell.length_a   1.000
_cell.length_b   1.000
_cell.length_c   1.000
_cell.angle_alpha   90.00
_cell.angle_beta   90.00
_cell.angle_gamma   90.00
#
_symmetry.space_group_name_H-M   'P 1'
#
loop_
_entity.id
_entity.type
_entity.pdbx_description
1 polymer ?
#
loop_
_entity_poly.entity_id
_entity_poly.type
_entity_poly.pdbx_seq_one_letter_code
_entity_poly.pdbx_strand_id
1 'polypeptide(L)'
;MKNKLSDLNDHLFAQVERLAQENLTSDQIEIEVRRGNAIVALADQILRHASLQVQAAKIVSDHGIDPTRYIPDLAASKTNRLLEGGK
;
A
#
# COMPACT_ATOMS: atom_id res chain seq x y z
N MET A 1 -9.45 -8.47 -1.19
CA MET A 1 -8.14 -8.96 -0.72
C MET A 1 -8.04 -8.75 0.77
N LYS A 2 -7.34 -9.62 1.53
CA LYS A 2 -7.22 -9.46 3.00
C LYS A 2 -6.46 -8.20 3.42
N ASN A 3 -5.55 -7.71 2.57
CA ASN A 3 -4.75 -6.51 2.80
C ASN A 3 -4.90 -5.56 1.60
N LYS A 4 -4.94 -4.27 1.86
CA LYS A 4 -5.05 -3.16 0.89
C LYS A 4 -3.74 -2.37 0.80
N LEU A 5 -3.59 -1.54 -0.23
CA LEU A 5 -2.45 -0.63 -0.36
C LEU A 5 -2.36 0.36 0.82
N SER A 6 -3.51 0.74 1.41
CA SER A 6 -3.56 1.55 2.63
C SER A 6 -2.82 0.88 3.80
N ASP A 7 -2.92 -0.44 3.91
CA ASP A 7 -2.42 -1.21 5.05
C ASP A 7 -0.88 -1.35 4.99
N LEU A 8 -0.28 -1.13 3.82
CA LEU A 8 1.17 -1.14 3.64
C LEU A 8 1.86 -0.07 4.51
N ASN A 9 1.24 1.11 4.59
CA ASN A 9 1.76 2.22 5.38
C ASN A 9 1.77 1.88 6.87
N ASP A 10 0.67 1.27 7.36
CA ASP A 10 0.55 0.81 8.74
C ASP A 10 1.62 -0.24 9.08
N HIS A 11 1.89 -1.19 8.18
CA HIS A 11 2.94 -2.19 8.38
C HIS A 11 4.36 -1.59 8.43
N LEU A 12 4.64 -0.58 7.61
CA LEU A 12 5.91 0.14 7.62
C LEU A 12 6.10 0.90 8.94
N PHE A 13 5.08 1.63 9.40
CA PHE A 13 5.15 2.34 10.67
C PHE A 13 5.25 1.40 11.87
N ALA A 14 4.51 0.29 11.87
CA ALA A 14 4.65 -0.73 12.91
C ALA A 14 6.08 -1.31 12.97
N GLN A 15 6.79 -1.38 11.84
CA GLN A 15 8.20 -1.78 11.85
C GLN A 15 9.13 -0.70 12.42
N VAL A 16 8.85 0.57 12.14
CA VAL A 16 9.56 1.71 12.75
C VAL A 16 9.38 1.71 14.26
N GLU A 17 8.15 1.51 14.74
CA GLU A 17 7.85 1.41 16.18
C GLU A 17 8.57 0.23 16.84
N ARG A 18 8.64 -0.93 16.18
CA ARG A 18 9.42 -2.08 16.69
C ARG A 18 10.90 -1.75 16.81
N LEU A 19 11.49 -1.09 15.82
CA LEU A 19 12.91 -0.68 15.86
C LEU A 19 13.20 0.42 16.88
N ALA A 20 12.21 1.24 17.23
CA ALA A 20 12.35 2.32 18.22
C ALA A 20 12.20 1.86 19.68
N GLN A 21 11.98 0.57 19.95
CA GLN A 21 11.88 0.05 21.31
C GLN A 21 13.21 0.21 22.06
N GLU A 22 13.18 0.88 23.21
CA GLU A 22 14.40 1.28 23.96
C GLU A 22 15.13 0.10 24.62
N ASN A 23 14.45 -1.03 24.81
CA ASN A 23 14.93 -2.18 25.58
C ASN A 23 15.34 -3.37 24.71
N LEU A 24 15.61 -3.16 23.42
CA LEU A 24 16.06 -4.21 22.53
C LEU A 24 17.52 -4.60 22.80
N THR A 25 17.78 -5.90 22.81
CA THR A 25 19.14 -6.43 22.76
C THR A 25 19.72 -6.29 21.35
N SER A 26 21.05 -6.39 21.23
CA SER A 26 21.72 -6.36 19.93
C SER A 26 21.17 -7.40 18.94
N ASP A 27 20.91 -8.62 19.41
CA ASP A 27 20.35 -9.71 18.58
C ASP A 27 18.92 -9.38 18.12
N GLN A 28 18.11 -8.76 18.98
CA GLN A 28 16.76 -8.33 18.63
C GLN A 28 16.77 -7.18 17.61
N ILE A 29 17.70 -6.23 17.75
CA ILE A 29 17.92 -5.18 16.75
C ILE A 29 18.26 -5.80 15.40
N GLU A 30 19.17 -6.78 15.36
CA GLU A 30 19.55 -7.44 14.10
C GLU A 30 18.35 -8.15 13.44
N ILE A 31 17.50 -8.82 14.24
CA ILE A 31 16.27 -9.46 13.76
C ILE A 31 15.31 -8.42 13.17
N GLU A 32 15.07 -7.31 13.86
CA GLU A 32 14.15 -6.28 13.38
C GLU A 32 14.71 -5.52 12.17
N VAL A 33 16.03 -5.35 12.06
CA VAL A 33 16.66 -4.81 10.83
C VAL A 33 16.44 -5.76 9.66
N ARG A 34 16.67 -7.07 9.83
CA ARG A 34 16.43 -8.07 8.79
C ARG A 34 14.96 -8.12 8.37
N ARG A 35 14.04 -8.05 9.34
CA ARG A 35 12.60 -7.95 9.09
C ARG A 35 12.25 -6.67 8.34
N GLY A 36 12.81 -5.54 8.74
CA GLY A 36 12.61 -4.26 8.07
C GLY A 36 13.02 -4.30 6.61
N ASN A 37 14.19 -4.86 6.31
CA ASN A 37 14.65 -5.05 4.93
C ASN A 37 13.69 -5.93 4.11
N ALA A 38 13.18 -7.01 4.69
CA ALA A 38 12.20 -7.87 4.03
C ALA A 38 10.87 -7.14 3.76
N ILE A 39 10.38 -6.34 4.72
CA ILE A 39 9.16 -5.54 4.55
C ILE A 39 9.34 -4.50 3.44
N VAL A 40 10.48 -3.80 3.40
CA VAL A 40 10.77 -2.83 2.33
C VAL A 40 10.82 -3.50 0.96
N ALA A 41 11.47 -4.66 0.85
CA ALA A 41 11.52 -5.41 -0.42
C ALA A 41 10.12 -5.83 -0.90
N LEU A 42 9.23 -6.23 0.00
CA LEU A 42 7.84 -6.55 -0.32
C LEU A 42 7.03 -5.29 -0.67
N ALA A 43 7.21 -4.20 0.07
CA ALA A 43 6.59 -2.91 -0.19
C ALA A 43 6.89 -2.43 -1.62
N ASP A 44 8.15 -2.53 -2.04
CA ASP A 44 8.60 -2.20 -3.38
C ASP A 44 7.90 -3.02 -4.46
N GLN A 45 7.70 -4.32 -4.25
CA GLN A 45 6.96 -5.16 -5.20
C GLN A 45 5.48 -4.77 -5.28
N ILE A 46 4.85 -4.48 -4.14
CA ILE A 46 3.46 -4.02 -4.06
C ILE A 46 3.29 -2.69 -4.81
N LEU A 47 4.20 -1.74 -4.60
CA LEU A 47 4.18 -0.43 -5.26
C LEU A 47 4.43 -0.54 -6.77
N ARG A 48 5.35 -1.43 -7.20
CA ARG A 48 5.55 -1.73 -8.64
C ARG A 48 4.27 -2.25 -9.28
N HIS A 49 3.60 -3.20 -8.63
CA HIS A 49 2.33 -3.74 -9.12
C HIS A 49 1.24 -2.67 -9.18
N ALA A 50 1.10 -1.84 -8.14
CA ALA A 50 0.15 -0.72 -8.12
C ALA A 50 0.44 0.29 -9.25
N SER A 51 1.71 0.61 -9.52
CA SER A 51 2.12 1.46 -10.63
C SER A 51 1.72 0.87 -11.99
N LEU A 52 1.92 -0.44 -12.19
CA LEU A 52 1.49 -1.12 -13.40
C LEU A 52 -0.04 -1.07 -13.58
N GLN A 53 -0.79 -1.23 -12.49
CA GLN A 53 -2.26 -1.08 -12.52
C GLN A 53 -2.70 0.33 -12.93
N VAL A 54 -2.06 1.36 -12.38
CA VAL A 54 -2.32 2.77 -12.76
C VAL A 54 -1.97 3.01 -14.22
N GLN A 55 -0.86 2.45 -14.72
CA GLN A 55 -0.49 2.56 -16.13
C GLN A 55 -1.49 1.88 -17.05
N ALA A 56 -1.95 0.67 -16.70
CA ALA A 56 -3.00 -0.02 -17.44
C ALA A 56 -4.31 0.77 -17.46
N ALA A 57 -4.72 1.31 -16.31
CA ALA A 57 -5.88 2.20 -16.19
C ALA A 57 -5.74 3.44 -17.09
N LYS A 58 -4.56 4.07 -17.12
CA LYS A 58 -4.30 5.22 -18.00
C LYS A 58 -4.45 4.82 -19.48
N ILE A 59 -3.84 3.71 -19.91
CA ILE A 59 -3.90 3.24 -21.29
C ILE A 59 -5.35 3.03 -21.73
N VAL A 60 -6.17 2.37 -20.92
CA VAL A 60 -7.58 2.12 -21.31
C VAL A 60 -8.40 3.42 -21.31
N SER A 61 -8.14 4.32 -20.35
CA SER A 61 -8.80 5.63 -20.30
C SER A 61 -8.46 6.48 -21.53
N ASP A 62 -7.20 6.44 -21.99
CA ASP A 62 -6.75 7.15 -23.20
C ASP A 62 -7.49 6.64 -24.46
N HIS A 63 -8.02 5.41 -24.43
CA HIS A 63 -8.85 4.81 -25.48
C HIS A 63 -10.35 4.97 -25.25
N GLY A 64 -10.77 5.81 -24.28
CA GLY A 64 -12.17 6.07 -23.96
C GLY A 64 -12.89 4.92 -23.23
N ILE A 65 -12.14 3.97 -22.66
CA ILE A 65 -12.68 2.85 -21.89
C ILE A 65 -12.62 3.21 -20.40
N ASP A 66 -13.69 2.92 -19.65
CA ASP A 66 -13.74 3.12 -18.20
C ASP A 66 -12.59 2.36 -17.48
N PRO A 67 -11.68 3.08 -16.81
CA PRO A 67 -10.53 2.48 -16.16
C PRO A 67 -10.85 1.83 -14.81
N THR A 68 -12.07 2.01 -14.27
CA THR A 68 -12.43 1.61 -12.90
C THR A 68 -12.10 0.15 -12.59
N ARG A 69 -12.24 -0.75 -13.57
CA ARG A 69 -11.92 -2.18 -13.43
C ARG A 69 -10.43 -2.49 -13.22
N TYR A 70 -9.53 -1.54 -13.50
CA TYR A 70 -8.08 -1.71 -13.40
C TYR A 70 -7.46 -1.10 -12.14
N ILE A 71 -8.23 -0.31 -11.39
CA ILE A 71 -7.79 0.37 -10.16
C ILE A 71 -8.80 0.15 -9.00
N PRO A 72 -9.23 -1.10 -8.73
CA PRO A 72 -10.31 -1.36 -7.78
C PRO A 72 -9.99 -0.88 -6.36
N ASP A 73 -8.71 -0.93 -5.94
CA ASP A 73 -8.29 -0.61 -4.58
C ASP A 73 -7.85 0.86 -4.38
N LEU A 74 -7.56 1.59 -5.46
CA LEU A 74 -7.12 3.00 -5.42
C LEU A 74 -8.32 3.96 -5.36
N ALA A 75 -9.43 3.61 -6.02
CA ALA A 75 -10.63 4.45 -6.09
C ALA A 75 -11.53 4.37 -4.84
N ALA A 76 -11.43 3.29 -4.05
CA ALA A 76 -12.37 3.00 -2.97
C ALA A 76 -12.27 3.92 -1.72
N SER A 77 -11.33 4.87 -1.67
CA SER A 77 -11.04 5.62 -0.42
C SER A 77 -11.84 6.92 -0.22
N LYS A 78 -12.29 7.63 -1.27
CA LYS A 78 -12.92 8.97 -1.05
C LYS A 78 -14.12 9.34 -1.93
N THR A 79 -14.37 8.68 -3.05
CA THR A 79 -15.45 9.11 -3.97
C THR A 79 -16.84 8.62 -3.58
N ASN A 80 -16.98 7.46 -2.90
CA ASN A 80 -18.30 6.94 -2.56
C ASN A 80 -19.00 7.66 -1.41
N ARG A 81 -18.29 8.41 -0.56
CA ARG A 81 -18.92 9.18 0.55
C ARG A 81 -19.45 10.55 0.14
N LEU A 82 -19.07 11.07 -1.03
CA LEU A 82 -19.53 12.38 -1.52
C LEU A 82 -20.77 12.28 -2.41
N LEU A 83 -21.14 11.08 -2.87
CA LEU A 83 -22.29 10.86 -3.74
C LEU A 83 -23.55 10.38 -2.99
N GLU A 84 -23.42 9.91 -1.75
CA GLU A 84 -24.57 9.44 -0.95
C GLU A 84 -25.15 10.50 0.01
N GLY A 85 -24.50 11.67 0.16
CA GLY A 85 -24.97 12.78 1.01
C GLY A 85 -25.82 13.84 0.30
N GLY A 86 -26.28 13.55 -0.93
CA GLY A 86 -26.96 14.50 -1.81
C GLY A 86 -28.36 14.07 -2.20
N LYS A 87 -29.20 13.67 -1.24
CA LYS A 87 -30.68 13.75 -1.30
C LYS A 87 -31.26 13.94 0.09
#